data_AF-A0A966PV23-F1
#
_entry.id   AF-A0A966PV23-F1
#
_cell.length_a   1.000
_cell.length_b   1.000
_cell.length_c   1.000
_cell.angle_alpha   90.00
_cell.angle_beta   90.00
_cell.angle_gamma   90.00
#
_symmetry.space_group_name_H-M   'P 1'
#
loop_
_entity.id
_entity.type
_entity.pdbx_description
1 polymer ?
#
loop_
_entity_poly.entity_id
_entity_poly.type
_entity_poly.pdbx_seq_one_letter_code
_entity_poly.pdbx_strand_id
1 'polypeptide(L)'
;MIYFRLQINNPFNKEWARLNDWFFHDYKISQNKNLEIQFGNTTKLTDIADIEFDTKWTGHDHAGASFSLTILWLYLIVKLYDRRHWDKINDGWEEKL
;
A
#
# COMPACT_ATOMS: atom_id res chain seq x y z
N MET A 1 0.86 -15.42 7.85
CA MET A 1 0.99 -14.04 7.36
C MET A 1 2.45 -13.80 7.02
N ILE A 2 2.74 -13.44 5.78
CA ILE A 2 4.09 -13.14 5.29
C ILE A 2 4.20 -11.64 5.15
N TYR A 3 5.23 -11.07 5.78
CA TYR A 3 5.65 -9.69 5.60
C TYR A 3 7.12 -9.70 5.21
N PHE A 4 7.45 -9.05 4.11
CA PHE A 4 8.81 -8.87 3.64
C PHE A 4 9.00 -7.42 3.21
N ARG A 5 10.09 -6.80 3.67
CA ARG A 5 10.49 -5.48 3.21
C ARG A 5 12.00 -5.38 3.09
N LEU A 6 12.46 -4.84 1.97
CA LEU A 6 13.85 -4.46 1.75
C LEU A 6 13.88 -3.00 1.32
N GLN A 7 14.54 -2.15 2.11
CA GLN A 7 14.61 -0.71 1.88
C GLN A 7 16.06 -0.24 1.87
N ILE A 8 16.42 0.55 0.86
CA ILE A 8 17.71 1.22 0.72
C ILE A 8 17.44 2.72 0.79
N ASN A 9 17.96 3.37 1.83
CA ASN A 9 17.77 4.80 2.05
C ASN A 9 18.90 5.62 1.42
N ASN A 10 18.57 6.80 0.91
CA ASN A 10 19.47 7.86 0.50
C ASN A 10 19.87 8.70 1.73
N PRO A 11 21.13 8.63 2.20
CA PRO A 11 21.56 9.38 3.38
C PRO A 11 21.70 10.89 3.12
N PHE A 12 21.70 11.33 1.87
CA PHE A 12 21.98 12.71 1.47
C PHE A 12 20.74 13.55 1.18
N ASN A 13 19.57 12.91 1.02
CA ASN A 13 18.34 13.62 0.73
C ASN A 13 17.35 13.43 1.88
N LYS A 14 16.91 14.55 2.45
CA LYS A 14 15.97 14.62 3.59
C LYS A 14 14.69 15.37 3.23
N GLU A 15 14.53 15.73 1.96
CA GLU A 15 13.41 16.53 1.51
C GLU A 15 12.18 15.66 1.29
N TRP A 16 11.06 16.21 1.73
CA TRP A 16 9.73 15.72 1.40
C TRP A 16 9.20 16.61 0.29
N ALA A 17 8.69 16.01 -0.78
CA ALA A 17 7.84 16.74 -1.72
C ALA A 17 6.44 16.07 -1.78
N ARG A 18 5.60 16.48 -2.73
CA ARG A 18 4.23 15.99 -2.91
C ARG A 18 4.11 14.79 -3.87
N LEU A 19 3.41 13.73 -3.46
CA LEU A 19 3.07 12.60 -4.34
C LEU A 19 2.31 13.06 -5.58
N ASN A 20 2.68 12.53 -6.75
CA ASN A 20 1.98 12.76 -8.00
C ASN A 20 1.65 11.42 -8.67
N ASP A 21 0.41 11.00 -8.49
CA ASP A 21 -0.15 9.80 -9.09
C ASP A 21 -0.36 10.06 -10.59
N TRP A 22 0.34 9.33 -11.43
CA TRP A 22 0.09 9.36 -12.88
C TRP A 22 -1.04 8.42 -13.26
N PHE A 23 -1.19 7.36 -12.49
CA PHE A 23 -2.26 6.40 -12.61
C PHE A 23 -2.72 5.97 -11.23
N PHE A 24 -4.03 6.03 -11.02
CA PHE A 24 -4.70 5.47 -9.86
C PHE A 24 -6.00 4.85 -10.34
N HIS A 25 -6.20 3.58 -10.03
CA HIS A 25 -7.47 2.92 -10.27
C HIS A 25 -7.76 1.90 -9.18
N ASP A 26 -9.03 1.84 -8.80
CA ASP A 26 -9.54 0.92 -7.80
C ASP A 26 -10.65 0.05 -8.42
N TYR A 27 -10.32 -1.21 -8.70
CA TYR A 27 -11.24 -2.17 -9.31
C TYR A 27 -11.98 -2.92 -8.23
N LYS A 28 -13.32 -2.83 -8.22
CA LYS A 28 -14.14 -3.71 -7.38
C LYS A 28 -14.09 -5.14 -7.92
N ILE A 29 -13.48 -6.06 -7.16
CA ILE A 29 -13.33 -7.47 -7.52
C ILE A 29 -14.50 -8.30 -6.97
N SER A 30 -14.99 -7.97 -5.78
CA SER A 30 -16.13 -8.64 -5.17
C SER A 30 -16.95 -7.69 -4.27
N GLN A 31 -17.91 -8.23 -3.51
CA GLN A 31 -18.65 -7.43 -2.54
C GLN A 31 -17.75 -6.82 -1.47
N ASN A 32 -16.64 -7.46 -1.10
CA ASN A 32 -15.76 -6.98 -0.02
C ASN A 32 -14.33 -6.76 -0.47
N LYS A 33 -13.95 -7.13 -1.70
CA LYS A 33 -12.57 -7.03 -2.19
C LYS A 33 -12.44 -6.02 -3.31
N ASN A 34 -11.39 -5.20 -3.20
CA ASN A 34 -10.98 -4.24 -4.20
C ASN A 34 -9.52 -4.48 -4.58
N LEU A 35 -9.19 -4.18 -5.83
CA LEU A 35 -7.83 -4.19 -6.39
C LEU A 35 -7.44 -2.75 -6.72
N GLU A 36 -6.56 -2.18 -5.91
CA GLU A 36 -5.93 -0.88 -6.17
C GLU A 36 -4.65 -1.09 -6.97
N ILE A 37 -4.51 -0.32 -8.04
CA ILE A 37 -3.28 -0.17 -8.81
C ILE A 37 -2.96 1.32 -8.84
N GLN A 38 -1.80 1.68 -8.31
CA GLN A 38 -1.34 3.06 -8.25
C GLN A 38 0.10 3.12 -8.75
N PHE A 39 0.37 4.05 -9.66
CA PHE A 39 1.69 4.28 -10.22
C PHE A 39 1.91 5.78 -10.40
N GLY A 40 3.09 6.23 -10.06
CA GLY A 40 3.42 7.62 -10.19
C GLY A 40 4.82 7.90 -9.71
N ASN A 41 5.03 9.14 -9.31
CA ASN A 41 6.27 9.52 -8.68
C ASN A 41 6.08 9.82 -7.19
N THR A 42 7.02 9.28 -6.42
CA THR A 42 7.21 9.62 -5.03
C THR A 42 8.16 10.78 -4.97
N THR A 43 7.89 11.59 -3.98
CA THR A 43 8.69 12.72 -3.60
C THR A 43 9.52 12.44 -2.36
N LYS A 44 9.49 11.20 -1.90
CA LYS A 44 10.35 10.67 -0.88
C LYS A 44 11.70 10.33 -1.51
N LEU A 45 12.51 11.37 -1.75
CA LEU A 45 13.88 11.20 -2.27
C LEU A 45 14.82 10.52 -1.24
N THR A 46 14.30 10.24 -0.04
CA THR A 46 15.00 9.54 1.04
C THR A 46 15.21 8.06 0.75
N ASP A 47 14.50 7.46 -0.22
CA ASP A 47 14.56 6.03 -0.49
C ASP A 47 15.08 5.81 -1.93
N ILE A 48 16.22 5.12 -2.07
CA ILE A 48 16.79 4.74 -3.38
C ILE A 48 16.00 3.58 -3.96
N ALA A 49 15.63 2.63 -3.12
CA ALA A 49 14.77 1.52 -3.49
C ALA A 49 14.00 1.02 -2.25
N ASP A 50 12.73 0.68 -2.41
CA ASP A 50 11.94 0.01 -1.39
C ASP A 50 11.09 -1.06 -2.08
N ILE A 51 11.13 -2.29 -1.58
CA ILE A 51 10.24 -3.35 -2.02
C ILE A 51 9.55 -3.89 -0.76
N GLU A 52 8.22 -3.85 -0.76
CA GLU A 52 7.40 -4.38 0.31
C GLU A 52 6.40 -5.38 -0.24
N PHE A 53 6.24 -6.49 0.45
CA PHE A 53 5.22 -7.48 0.22
C PHE A 53 4.54 -7.81 1.55
N ASP A 54 3.24 -7.56 1.63
CA ASP A 54 2.43 -7.89 2.80
C ASP A 54 1.24 -8.77 2.40
N THR A 55 0.85 -9.68 3.28
CA THR A 55 -0.28 -10.59 3.12
C THR A 55 -1.17 -10.64 4.36
N LYS A 56 -1.11 -9.64 5.26
CA LYS A 56 -2.08 -9.58 6.37
C LYS A 56 -3.44 -9.19 5.81
N TRP A 57 -4.39 -10.08 6.02
CA TRP A 57 -5.79 -9.88 5.64
C TRP A 57 -6.66 -9.35 6.77
N THR A 58 -6.08 -9.01 7.92
CA THR A 58 -6.80 -8.59 9.13
C THR A 58 -5.96 -7.61 9.96
N GLY A 59 -6.55 -7.04 11.01
CA GLY A 59 -5.85 -6.21 11.99
C GLY A 59 -5.77 -4.73 11.65
N HIS A 60 -6.23 -4.32 10.46
CA HIS A 60 -6.26 -2.92 10.03
C HIS A 60 -7.23 -2.71 8.86
N ASP A 61 -7.61 -1.45 8.64
CA ASP A 61 -8.37 -1.05 7.46
C ASP A 61 -7.56 -1.28 6.18
N HIS A 62 -8.25 -1.64 5.10
CA HIS A 62 -7.61 -1.97 3.83
C HIS A 62 -6.58 -3.11 3.96
N ALA A 63 -6.74 -4.00 4.94
CA ALA A 63 -5.91 -5.19 5.06
C ALA A 63 -6.11 -6.11 3.86
N GLY A 64 -4.99 -6.62 3.33
CA GLY A 64 -4.96 -7.33 2.07
C GLY A 64 -3.58 -7.82 1.69
N ALA A 65 -3.52 -8.51 0.55
CA ALA A 65 -2.25 -8.74 -0.12
C ALA A 65 -1.80 -7.45 -0.81
N SER A 66 -0.63 -6.94 -0.45
CA SER A 66 -0.05 -5.75 -1.04
C SER A 66 1.35 -6.03 -1.56
N PHE A 67 1.66 -5.38 -2.67
CA PHE A 67 3.01 -5.27 -3.20
C PHE A 67 3.27 -3.79 -3.45
N SER A 68 4.40 -3.30 -2.97
CA SER A 68 4.90 -1.98 -3.33
C SER A 68 6.34 -2.07 -3.79
N LEU A 69 6.65 -1.30 -4.83
CA LEU A 69 7.98 -1.12 -5.36
C LEU A 69 8.22 0.36 -5.55
N THR A 70 9.26 0.87 -4.92
CA THR A 70 9.78 2.22 -5.13
C THR A 70 11.20 2.11 -5.63
N ILE A 71 11.54 2.84 -6.69
CA ILE A 71 12.91 2.98 -7.18
C ILE A 71 13.13 4.47 -7.47
N LEU A 72 14.07 5.08 -6.77
CA LEU A 72 14.33 6.51 -6.78
C LEU A 72 13.03 7.30 -6.49
N TRP A 73 12.59 8.11 -7.45
CA TRP A 73 11.36 8.89 -7.34
C TRP A 73 10.15 8.19 -7.96
N LEU A 74 10.23 6.94 -8.42
CA LEU A 74 9.09 6.24 -9.01
C LEU A 74 8.54 5.21 -8.03
N TYR A 75 7.22 5.06 -8.00
CA TYR A 75 6.59 4.00 -7.21
C TYR A 75 5.48 3.30 -8.00
N LEU A 76 5.29 2.03 -7.67
CA LEU A 76 4.19 1.18 -8.07
C LEU A 76 3.62 0.53 -6.81
N ILE A 77 2.31 0.57 -6.66
CA ILE A 77 1.56 -0.09 -5.61
C ILE A 77 0.47 -0.94 -6.27
N VAL A 78 0.38 -2.20 -5.85
CA VAL A 78 -0.71 -3.10 -6.20
C VAL A 78 -1.23 -3.70 -4.91
N LYS A 79 -2.53 -3.53 -4.62
CA LYS A 79 -3.16 -4.03 -3.40
C LYS A 79 -4.47 -4.72 -3.70
N LEU A 80 -4.62 -5.95 -3.23
CA LEU A 80 -5.89 -6.64 -3.15
C LEU A 80 -6.34 -6.63 -1.69
N TYR A 81 -7.30 -5.76 -1.35
CA TYR A 81 -7.67 -5.48 0.04
C TYR A 81 -9.15 -5.68 0.34
N ASP A 82 -9.47 -5.84 1.62
CA ASP A 82 -10.85 -5.80 2.12
C ASP A 82 -11.31 -4.35 2.31
N ARG A 83 -12.44 -3.97 1.69
CA ARG A 83 -13.00 -2.62 1.76
C ARG A 83 -13.89 -2.37 2.99
N ARG A 84 -14.09 -3.39 3.83
CA ARG A 84 -14.74 -3.22 5.13
C ARG A 84 -13.76 -2.54 6.08
N HIS A 85 -14.29 -1.90 7.13
CA HIS A 85 -13.45 -1.39 8.22
C HIS A 85 -13.15 -2.51 9.20
N TRP A 86 -11.93 -2.56 9.71
CA TRP A 86 -11.54 -3.51 10.73
C TRP A 86 -11.92 -2.98 12.11
N ASP A 87 -12.84 -3.66 12.77
CA ASP A 87 -13.18 -3.44 14.16
C ASP A 87 -12.05 -3.96 15.05
N LYS A 88 -11.27 -3.02 15.60
CA LYS A 88 -10.16 -3.33 16.51
C LYS A 88 -10.60 -3.79 17.90
N ILE A 89 -11.84 -3.50 18.30
CA ILE A 89 -12.37 -3.88 19.62
C ILE A 89 -12.82 -5.35 19.57
N ASN A 90 -13.55 -5.72 18.52
CA ASN A 90 -14.10 -7.06 18.36
C ASN A 90 -13.22 -8.01 17.51
N ASP A 91 -12.06 -7.53 17.05
CA ASP A 91 -11.11 -8.27 16.21
C ASP A 91 -11.76 -8.88 14.95
N GLY A 92 -12.53 -8.05 14.24
CA GLY A 92 -13.36 -8.51 13.13
C GLY A 92 -13.60 -7.46 12.06
N TRP A 93 -14.24 -7.88 10.96
CA TRP A 93 -14.68 -6.94 9.92
C TRP A 93 -16.04 -6.36 10.28
N GLU A 94 -16.19 -5.06 10.13
CA GLU A 94 -17.50 -4.42 10.18
C GLU A 94 -18.36 -4.93 9.01
N GLU A 95 -19.51 -5.51 9.33
CA GLU A 95 -20.55 -5.77 8.35
C GLU A 95 -21.22 -4.44 8.01
N LYS A 96 -21.15 -4.01 6.74
CA LYS A 96 -21.98 -2.90 6.28
C LYS A 96 -23.42 -3.38 6.30
N LEU A 97 -24.20 -2.89 7.28
CA LEU A 97 -25.66 -2.97 7.29
C LEU A 97 -26.25 -2.39 6.00
#